data_AF-A0AAD6BH47-F1
#
_entry.id   AF-A0AAD6BH47-F1
#
_cell.length_a   1.000
_cell.length_b   1.000
_cell.length_c   1.000
_cell.angle_alpha   90.00
_cell.angle_beta   90.00
_cell.angle_gamma   90.00
#
_symmetry.space_group_name_H-M   'P 1'
#
loop_
_entity.id
_entity.type
_entity.pdbx_description
1 polymer ?
#
loop_
_entity_poly.entity_id
_entity_poly.type
_entity_poly.pdbx_seq_one_letter_code
_entity_poly.pdbx_strand_id
1 'polypeptide(L)'
;MKCRAGLRSVAFVWMGVLMQGLDAGRAPKKHSAVSCRPKELTALTKTLVVASLKLFDKDNGEPPGTWAPGFPELQVEKDSPPQGSKVQCSLLFMAQGLKKVLEDQRDDLNPNSVELHKKLGSTISNVNLLAACAKHTLGGECSLKPPPPQMPKDAFKKKQWSHTLLMTARAYLDWLELKFGQQSSKVKGKNKIQHKALQKKPTPQKYLEGSRYLL
;
A
#
# COMPACT_ATOMS: atom_id res chain seq x y z
N MET A 1 9.59 7.35 -58.50
CA MET A 1 9.03 6.41 -57.49
C MET A 1 9.72 6.71 -56.16
N LYS A 2 9.25 7.62 -55.30
CA LYS A 2 8.23 7.44 -54.24
C LYS A 2 8.17 6.03 -53.64
N CYS A 3 8.79 5.84 -52.47
CA CYS A 3 8.09 5.48 -51.23
C CYS A 3 8.98 5.69 -49.98
N ARG A 4 8.44 6.48 -49.05
CA ARG A 4 8.92 6.74 -47.68
C ARG A 4 8.44 5.63 -46.74
N ALA A 5 9.19 5.35 -45.67
CA ALA A 5 8.72 5.21 -44.28
C ALA A 5 9.96 5.00 -43.39
N GLY A 6 10.25 5.73 -42.32
CA GLY A 6 9.38 6.51 -41.45
C GLY A 6 9.62 6.03 -40.01
N LEU A 7 10.82 6.30 -39.47
CA LEU A 7 11.21 5.99 -38.10
C LEU A 7 10.34 6.83 -37.15
N ARG A 8 9.36 6.20 -36.49
CA ARG A 8 8.53 6.86 -35.47
C ARG A 8 9.19 6.70 -34.11
N SER A 9 10.01 7.68 -33.72
CA SER A 9 10.38 7.89 -32.32
C SER A 9 9.15 8.38 -31.54
N VAL A 10 8.64 7.57 -30.61
CA VAL A 10 7.58 8.00 -29.71
C VAL A 10 8.24 8.69 -28.51
N ALA A 11 8.35 10.01 -28.58
CA ALA A 11 8.70 10.85 -27.44
C ALA A 11 7.47 10.97 -26.53
N PHE A 12 7.53 10.36 -25.34
CA PHE A 12 6.53 10.56 -24.29
C PHE A 12 6.81 11.91 -23.59
N VAL A 13 6.23 12.98 -24.14
CA VAL A 13 6.19 14.30 -23.50
C VAL A 13 4.95 14.34 -22.59
N TRP A 14 5.12 14.03 -21.30
CA TRP A 14 4.12 14.41 -20.30
C TRP A 14 4.33 15.88 -19.93
N MET A 15 3.67 16.76 -20.68
CA MET A 15 3.57 18.18 -20.37
C MET A 15 2.95 18.35 -18.98
N GLY A 16 3.65 19.08 -18.13
CA GLY A 16 3.16 19.53 -16.83
C GLY A 16 1.91 20.39 -17.00
N VAL A 17 0.89 20.09 -16.20
CA VAL A 17 -0.25 20.98 -16.02
C VAL A 17 0.24 22.16 -15.19
N LEU A 18 0.60 23.23 -15.90
CA LEU A 18 0.94 24.53 -15.33
C LEU A 18 -0.30 25.16 -14.68
N MET A 19 -0.04 25.70 -13.51
CA MET A 19 -0.91 26.51 -12.67
C MET A 19 -1.54 27.65 -13.48
N GLN A 20 -2.87 27.69 -13.53
CA GLN A 20 -3.63 28.91 -13.78
C GLN A 20 -4.62 29.12 -12.64
N GLY A 21 -4.47 30.26 -11.96
CA GLY A 21 -5.34 30.68 -10.86
C GLY A 21 -4.62 31.57 -9.84
N LEU A 22 -3.87 32.57 -10.32
CA LEU A 22 -3.53 33.74 -9.50
C LEU A 22 -4.72 34.70 -9.53
N ASP A 23 -5.10 35.20 -8.35
CA ASP A 23 -6.11 36.22 -8.05
C ASP A 23 -7.59 35.92 -8.32
N ALA A 24 -8.21 35.23 -7.35
CA ALA A 24 -9.51 35.62 -6.81
C ALA A 24 -9.64 35.11 -5.36
N GLY A 25 -10.01 36.01 -4.45
CA GLY A 25 -10.35 35.85 -3.03
C GLY A 25 -10.19 34.47 -2.37
N ARG A 26 -9.37 34.41 -1.31
CA ARG A 26 -9.19 33.26 -0.42
C ARG A 26 -10.52 32.80 0.19
N ALA A 27 -11.18 31.84 -0.44
CA ALA A 27 -12.00 30.85 0.25
C ALA A 27 -11.08 29.65 0.57
N PRO A 28 -11.08 29.10 1.79
CA PRO A 28 -10.35 27.87 2.07
C PRO A 28 -10.98 26.76 1.23
N LYS A 29 -10.36 26.45 0.09
CA LYS A 29 -10.71 25.26 -0.69
C LYS A 29 -10.49 24.08 0.24
N LYS A 30 -11.60 23.53 0.77
CA LYS A 30 -11.63 22.17 1.30
C LYS A 30 -11.23 21.29 0.14
N HIS A 31 -9.93 21.00 0.02
CA HIS A 31 -9.47 19.88 -0.78
C HIS A 31 -10.27 18.69 -0.27
N SER A 32 -11.11 18.12 -1.12
CA SER A 32 -11.68 16.82 -0.85
C SER A 32 -10.50 15.86 -0.80
N ALA A 33 -9.94 15.68 0.40
CA ALA A 33 -8.98 14.63 0.64
C ALA A 33 -9.68 13.35 0.19
N VAL A 34 -9.20 12.75 -0.90
CA VAL A 34 -9.56 11.39 -1.24
C VAL A 34 -9.21 10.60 0.02
N SER A 35 -10.24 10.21 0.76
CA SER A 35 -10.05 9.62 2.07
C SER A 35 -9.35 8.29 1.86
N CYS A 36 -8.05 8.26 2.17
CA CYS A 36 -7.24 7.07 2.12
C CYS A 36 -7.86 6.04 3.07
N ARG A 37 -8.22 4.88 2.50
CA ARG A 37 -8.80 3.73 3.21
C ARG A 37 -7.76 2.62 3.25
N PRO A 38 -6.81 2.67 4.20
CA PRO A 38 -5.61 1.84 4.16
C PRO A 38 -5.92 0.35 4.28
N LYS A 39 -6.97 -0.03 5.02
CA LYS A 39 -7.39 -1.44 5.15
C LYS A 39 -7.89 -1.98 3.81
N GLU A 40 -8.86 -1.30 3.20
CA GLU A 40 -9.45 -1.70 1.92
C GLU A 40 -8.40 -1.71 0.81
N LEU A 41 -7.51 -0.72 0.78
CA LEU A 41 -6.43 -0.67 -0.18
C LEU A 41 -5.39 -1.79 0.03
N THR A 42 -5.11 -2.16 1.29
CA THR A 42 -4.25 -3.32 1.60
C THR A 42 -4.90 -4.61 1.10
N ALA A 43 -6.19 -4.82 1.36
CA ALA A 43 -6.94 -5.99 0.91
C ALA A 43 -6.99 -6.10 -0.63
N LEU A 44 -7.19 -4.96 -1.32
CA LEU A 44 -7.13 -4.89 -2.77
C LEU A 44 -5.74 -5.26 -3.29
N THR A 45 -4.69 -4.66 -2.71
CA THR A 45 -3.29 -4.94 -3.08
C THR A 45 -2.96 -6.42 -2.88
N LYS A 46 -3.40 -7.02 -1.77
CA LYS A 46 -3.25 -8.44 -1.50
C LYS A 46 -3.92 -9.30 -2.58
N THR A 47 -5.15 -8.97 -2.95
CA THR A 47 -5.89 -9.70 -3.99
C THR A 47 -5.14 -9.68 -5.33
N LEU A 48 -4.52 -8.54 -5.66
CA LEU A 48 -3.69 -8.40 -6.86
C LEU A 48 -2.38 -9.21 -6.78
N VAL A 49 -1.72 -9.23 -5.62
CA VAL A 49 -0.55 -10.10 -5.39
C VAL A 49 -0.92 -11.58 -5.56
N VAL A 50 -2.03 -12.03 -4.96
CA VAL A 50 -2.52 -13.41 -5.10
C VAL A 50 -2.83 -13.75 -6.55
N ALA A 51 -3.49 -12.85 -7.28
CA ALA A 51 -3.75 -13.05 -8.70
C ALA A 51 -2.46 -13.08 -9.53
N SER A 52 -1.48 -12.24 -9.20
CA SER A 52 -0.16 -12.25 -9.86
C SER A 52 0.57 -13.56 -9.61
N LEU A 53 0.56 -14.05 -8.37
CA LEU A 53 1.15 -15.35 -7.98
C LEU A 53 0.51 -16.50 -8.74
N LYS A 54 -0.83 -16.58 -8.80
CA LYS A 54 -1.51 -17.63 -9.56
C LYS A 54 -1.13 -17.66 -11.04
N LEU A 55 -1.08 -16.49 -11.68
CA LEU A 55 -0.66 -16.39 -13.08
C LEU A 55 0.82 -16.74 -13.25
N PHE A 56 1.66 -16.30 -12.30
CA PHE A 56 3.08 -16.62 -12.29
C PHE A 56 3.30 -18.14 -12.21
N ASP A 57 2.62 -18.83 -11.29
CA ASP A 57 2.74 -20.29 -11.10
C ASP A 57 2.24 -21.04 -12.34
N LYS A 58 1.13 -20.57 -12.93
CA LYS A 58 0.61 -21.11 -14.20
C LYS A 58 1.63 -21.05 -15.33
N ASP A 59 2.33 -19.94 -15.47
CA ASP A 59 3.27 -19.73 -16.58
C ASP A 59 4.65 -20.34 -16.33
N ASN A 60 5.04 -20.53 -15.06
CA ASN A 60 6.38 -21.00 -14.69
C ASN A 60 6.45 -22.46 -14.23
N GLY A 61 5.29 -23.11 -14.00
CA GLY A 61 5.16 -24.46 -13.45
C GLY A 61 5.00 -24.47 -11.92
N GLU A 62 4.11 -25.34 -11.42
CA GLU A 62 3.80 -25.47 -9.97
C GLU A 62 4.95 -26.08 -9.16
N PRO A 63 5.08 -25.66 -7.88
CA PRO A 63 5.86 -24.50 -7.51
C PRO A 63 7.37 -24.78 -7.61
N PRO A 64 8.18 -23.82 -8.11
CA PRO A 64 9.61 -24.02 -8.38
C PRO A 64 10.47 -24.19 -7.11
N GLY A 65 9.86 -24.18 -5.92
CA GLY A 65 10.50 -24.16 -4.62
C GLY A 65 10.60 -22.75 -4.03
N THR A 66 11.36 -22.63 -2.95
CA THR A 66 11.59 -21.37 -2.23
C THR A 66 13.02 -20.87 -2.42
N TRP A 67 13.19 -19.56 -2.29
CA TRP A 67 14.49 -18.88 -2.36
C TRP A 67 14.99 -18.58 -0.96
N ALA A 68 16.17 -19.10 -0.62
CA ALA A 68 16.90 -18.73 0.59
C ALA A 68 17.90 -17.59 0.28
N PRO A 69 18.07 -16.57 1.14
CA PRO A 69 17.54 -16.45 2.51
C PRO A 69 16.13 -15.85 2.62
N GLY A 70 15.44 -15.61 1.50
CA GLY A 70 14.16 -14.91 1.46
C GLY A 70 14.32 -13.38 1.48
N PHE A 71 13.35 -12.67 2.04
CA PHE A 71 13.27 -11.19 1.99
C PHE A 71 13.03 -10.58 3.37
N PRO A 72 14.09 -10.31 4.15
CA PRO A 72 14.00 -9.76 5.51
C PRO A 72 13.21 -8.45 5.61
N GLU A 73 13.24 -7.62 4.58
CA GLU A 73 12.52 -6.35 4.48
C GLU A 73 11.00 -6.52 4.56
N LEU A 74 10.49 -7.71 4.23
CA LEU A 74 9.08 -8.07 4.29
C LEU A 74 8.75 -9.00 5.47
N GLN A 75 9.74 -9.35 6.29
CA GLN A 75 9.52 -10.14 7.50
C GLN A 75 9.03 -9.26 8.64
N VAL A 76 7.97 -9.72 9.29
CA VAL A 76 7.28 -9.01 10.37
C VAL A 76 6.91 -9.97 11.48
N GLU A 77 7.09 -9.53 12.72
CA GLU A 77 6.56 -10.22 13.88
C GLU A 77 5.05 -9.99 13.94
N LYS A 78 4.29 -11.09 14.08
CA LYS A 78 2.82 -11.11 13.98
C LYS A 78 2.16 -10.07 14.88
N ASP A 79 2.66 -9.89 16.10
CA ASP A 79 2.05 -9.01 17.11
C ASP A 79 2.65 -7.60 17.17
N SER A 80 3.78 -7.37 16.49
CA SER A 80 4.42 -6.05 16.46
C SER A 80 3.49 -4.95 15.90
N PRO A 81 3.49 -3.73 16.47
CA PRO A 81 2.75 -2.61 15.92
C PRO A 81 3.39 -2.13 14.60
N PRO A 82 2.61 -1.61 13.64
CA PRO A 82 3.17 -1.10 12.40
C PRO A 82 3.93 0.21 12.68
N GLN A 83 5.23 0.21 12.37
CA GLN A 83 6.05 1.43 12.40
C GLN A 83 6.04 2.06 11.00
N GLY A 84 5.61 3.32 10.90
CA GLY A 84 5.42 4.01 9.62
C GLY A 84 6.63 3.96 8.69
N SER A 85 7.82 4.32 9.19
CA SER A 85 9.07 4.27 8.40
C SER A 85 9.41 2.87 7.89
N LYS A 86 9.29 1.83 8.73
CA LYS A 86 9.50 0.43 8.33
C LYS A 86 8.50 0.02 7.25
N VAL A 87 7.22 0.36 7.43
CA VAL A 87 6.17 0.08 6.44
C VAL A 87 6.48 0.73 5.10
N GLN A 88 6.95 1.99 5.09
CA GLN A 88 7.36 2.67 3.86
C GLN A 88 8.53 1.96 3.18
N CYS A 89 9.54 1.52 3.93
CA CYS A 89 10.67 0.78 3.37
C CYS A 89 10.26 -0.58 2.80
N SER A 90 9.42 -1.33 3.51
CA SER A 90 8.92 -2.63 3.05
C SER A 90 8.07 -2.50 1.78
N LEU A 91 7.19 -1.50 1.69
CA LEU A 91 6.39 -1.28 0.48
C LEU A 91 7.24 -0.81 -0.71
N LEU A 92 8.26 0.03 -0.45
CA LEU A 92 9.22 0.42 -1.48
C LEU A 92 10.01 -0.79 -2.00
N PHE A 93 10.52 -1.62 -1.10
CA PHE A 93 11.22 -2.85 -1.44
C PHE A 93 10.34 -3.80 -2.26
N MET A 94 9.09 -4.00 -1.83
CA MET A 94 8.11 -4.82 -2.55
C MET A 94 7.89 -4.30 -3.98
N ALA A 95 7.69 -2.99 -4.15
CA ALA A 95 7.51 -2.39 -5.46
C ALA A 95 8.74 -2.57 -6.37
N GLN A 96 9.95 -2.42 -5.82
CA GLN A 96 11.20 -2.66 -6.55
C GLN A 96 11.35 -4.12 -6.96
N GLY A 97 11.10 -5.07 -6.05
CA GLY A 97 11.16 -6.48 -6.34
C GLY A 97 10.14 -6.92 -7.39
N LEU A 98 8.88 -6.44 -7.29
CA LEU A 98 7.85 -6.73 -8.29
C LEU A 98 8.20 -6.18 -9.67
N LYS A 99 8.87 -5.02 -9.75
CA LYS A 99 9.41 -4.52 -11.03
C LYS A 99 10.43 -5.49 -11.63
N LYS A 100 11.31 -6.06 -10.80
CA LYS A 100 12.27 -7.08 -11.25
C LYS A 100 11.58 -8.35 -11.74
N VAL A 101 10.53 -8.81 -11.05
CA VAL A 101 9.71 -9.92 -11.54
C VAL A 101 9.07 -9.58 -12.87
N LEU A 102 8.49 -8.39 -13.03
CA LEU A 102 7.88 -7.97 -14.29
C LEU A 102 8.89 -7.90 -15.44
N GLU A 103 10.05 -7.29 -15.21
CA GLU A 103 11.14 -7.21 -16.18
C GLU A 103 11.57 -8.62 -16.61
N ASP A 104 11.83 -9.52 -15.66
CA ASP A 104 12.25 -10.89 -15.93
C ASP A 104 11.19 -11.71 -16.69
N GLN A 105 9.93 -11.62 -16.27
CA GLN A 105 8.84 -12.33 -16.92
C GLN A 105 8.55 -11.80 -18.32
N ARG A 106 8.74 -10.51 -18.56
CA ARG A 106 8.47 -9.89 -19.87
C ARG A 106 9.63 -10.04 -20.83
N ASP A 107 10.85 -9.93 -20.34
CA ASP A 107 12.03 -9.79 -21.20
C ASP A 107 12.81 -11.11 -21.32
N ASP A 108 12.56 -12.11 -20.45
CA ASP A 108 13.28 -13.40 -20.42
C ASP A 108 12.32 -14.62 -20.36
N LEU A 109 11.67 -14.86 -19.21
CA LEU A 109 11.04 -16.16 -18.95
C LEU A 109 9.73 -16.41 -19.71
N ASN A 110 8.85 -15.40 -19.81
CA ASN A 110 7.50 -15.56 -20.36
C ASN A 110 7.07 -14.34 -21.21
N PRO A 111 7.80 -14.00 -22.29
CA PRO A 111 7.60 -12.76 -23.04
C PRO A 111 6.22 -12.61 -23.68
N ASN A 112 5.51 -13.72 -23.88
CA ASN A 112 4.16 -13.74 -24.45
C ASN A 112 3.05 -13.73 -23.39
N SER A 113 3.36 -13.74 -22.09
CA SER A 113 2.35 -13.75 -21.03
C SER A 113 1.81 -12.36 -20.69
N VAL A 114 1.05 -11.81 -21.64
CA VAL A 114 0.47 -10.46 -21.54
C VAL A 114 -0.41 -10.30 -20.29
N GLU A 115 -1.14 -11.35 -19.90
CA GLU A 115 -2.02 -11.31 -18.73
C GLU A 115 -1.21 -11.17 -17.42
N LEU A 116 -0.15 -11.97 -17.26
CA LEU A 116 0.76 -11.88 -16.12
C LEU A 116 1.41 -10.50 -16.05
N HIS A 117 1.92 -9.98 -17.17
CA HIS A 117 2.57 -8.67 -17.21
C HIS A 117 1.62 -7.55 -16.79
N LYS A 118 0.39 -7.55 -17.33
CA LYS A 118 -0.64 -6.57 -16.95
C LYS A 118 -0.99 -6.68 -15.47
N LYS A 119 -1.10 -7.90 -14.94
CA LYS A 119 -1.42 -8.12 -13.53
C LYS A 119 -0.30 -7.61 -12.63
N LEU A 120 0.95 -7.96 -12.91
CA LEU A 120 2.13 -7.46 -12.17
C LEU A 120 2.21 -5.92 -12.22
N GLY A 121 1.99 -5.29 -13.37
CA GLY A 121 1.95 -3.83 -13.50
C GLY A 121 0.85 -3.19 -12.64
N SER A 122 -0.33 -3.80 -12.59
CA SER A 122 -1.44 -3.35 -11.75
C SER A 122 -1.12 -3.51 -10.26
N THR A 123 -0.45 -4.61 -9.89
CA THR A 123 0.02 -4.88 -8.53
C THR A 123 1.04 -3.84 -8.08
N ILE A 124 2.07 -3.55 -8.90
CA ILE A 124 3.08 -2.51 -8.61
C ILE A 124 2.42 -1.14 -8.39
N SER A 125 1.46 -0.79 -9.24
CA SER A 125 0.73 0.48 -9.12
C SER A 125 -0.06 0.57 -7.81
N ASN A 126 -0.72 -0.52 -7.40
CA ASN A 126 -1.45 -0.58 -6.14
C ASN A 126 -0.53 -0.56 -4.92
N VAL A 127 0.64 -1.21 -4.96
CA VAL A 127 1.64 -1.11 -3.89
C VAL A 127 2.10 0.34 -3.70
N ASN A 128 2.35 1.08 -4.79
CA ASN A 128 2.72 2.50 -4.69
C ASN A 128 1.59 3.36 -4.12
N LEU A 129 0.34 3.11 -4.54
CA LEU A 129 -0.82 3.80 -3.99
C LEU A 129 -1.00 3.49 -2.49
N LEU A 130 -0.78 2.23 -2.10
CA LEU A 130 -0.80 1.78 -0.72
C LEU A 130 0.30 2.46 0.10
N ALA A 131 1.51 2.63 -0.45
CA ALA A 131 2.58 3.36 0.22
C ALA A 131 2.19 4.81 0.51
N ALA A 132 1.63 5.51 -0.49
CA ALA A 132 1.14 6.88 -0.33
C ALA A 132 0.03 6.98 0.73
N CYS A 133 -0.93 6.05 0.70
CA CYS A 133 -2.00 5.97 1.68
C CYS A 133 -1.46 5.65 3.09
N ALA A 134 -0.57 4.67 3.22
CA ALA A 134 0.05 4.30 4.48
C ALA A 134 0.89 5.45 5.06
N LYS A 135 1.55 6.27 4.24
CA LYS A 135 2.27 7.47 4.68
C LYS A 135 1.32 8.50 5.29
N HIS A 136 0.15 8.69 4.68
CA HIS A 136 -0.87 9.59 5.23
C HIS A 136 -1.46 9.04 6.55
N THR A 137 -1.60 7.72 6.71
CA THR A 137 -2.18 7.11 7.92
C THR A 137 -1.19 6.93 9.07
N LEU A 138 0.00 6.39 8.79
CA LEU A 138 1.01 5.99 9.78
C LEU A 138 2.14 7.02 9.93
N GLY A 139 2.25 7.97 9.00
CA GLY A 139 3.40 8.86 8.90
C GLY A 139 4.69 8.12 8.55
N GLY A 140 5.81 8.81 8.76
CA GLY A 140 7.14 8.30 8.51
C GLY A 140 7.57 8.34 7.05
N GLU A 141 8.89 8.19 6.87
CA GLU A 141 9.56 8.10 5.58
C GLU A 141 10.51 6.91 5.62
N CYS A 142 10.84 6.36 4.45
CA CYS A 142 11.94 5.42 4.34
C CYS A 142 13.26 6.19 4.23
N SER A 143 13.85 6.57 5.37
CA SER A 143 15.05 7.41 5.43
C SER A 143 16.25 6.77 4.74
N LEU A 144 16.42 5.47 4.89
CA LEU A 144 17.43 4.67 4.18
C LEU A 144 16.69 3.76 3.21
N LYS A 145 16.59 4.18 1.95
CA LYS A 145 15.95 3.38 0.91
C LYS A 145 16.70 2.06 0.77
N PRO A 146 16.02 0.91 0.92
CA PRO A 146 16.68 -0.37 0.71
C PRO A 146 17.18 -0.44 -0.74
N PRO A 147 18.31 -1.11 -0.98
CA PRO A 147 18.73 -1.41 -2.33
C PRO A 147 17.64 -2.26 -3.00
N PRO A 148 17.43 -2.12 -4.33
CA PRO A 148 16.57 -3.03 -5.06
C PRO A 148 17.03 -4.47 -4.83
N PRO A 149 16.11 -5.42 -4.59
CA PRO A 149 16.52 -6.78 -4.29
C PRO A 149 17.18 -7.42 -5.51
N GLN A 150 18.30 -8.10 -5.26
CA GLN A 150 19.12 -8.68 -6.31
C GLN A 150 18.51 -10.00 -6.78
N MET A 151 18.09 -10.04 -8.03
CA MET A 151 17.58 -11.25 -8.68
C MET A 151 18.77 -12.13 -9.14
N PRO A 152 18.71 -13.46 -8.95
CA PRO A 152 19.74 -14.38 -9.44
C PRO A 152 19.76 -14.43 -10.99
N LYS A 153 20.84 -14.96 -11.55
CA LYS A 153 21.00 -15.10 -13.01
C LYS A 153 20.37 -16.35 -13.59
N ASP A 154 20.44 -17.45 -12.85
CA ASP A 154 19.94 -18.75 -13.30
C ASP A 154 18.41 -18.76 -13.39
N ALA A 155 17.86 -19.29 -14.49
CA ALA A 155 16.43 -19.27 -14.79
C ALA A 155 15.58 -19.96 -13.72
N PHE A 156 16.04 -21.11 -13.20
CA PHE A 156 15.32 -21.81 -12.15
C PHE A 156 15.34 -21.02 -10.83
N LYS A 157 16.50 -20.47 -10.46
CA LYS A 157 16.63 -19.58 -9.29
C LYS A 157 15.80 -18.30 -9.42
N LYS A 158 15.68 -17.71 -10.62
CA LYS A 158 14.81 -16.55 -10.88
C LYS A 158 13.34 -16.88 -10.60
N LYS A 159 12.91 -18.08 -11.00
CA LYS A 159 11.55 -18.57 -10.70
C LYS A 159 11.32 -18.71 -9.20
N GLN A 160 12.24 -19.37 -8.48
CA GLN A 160 12.19 -19.50 -7.01
C GLN A 160 12.17 -18.15 -6.30
N TRP A 161 13.03 -17.23 -6.72
CA TRP A 161 13.13 -15.89 -6.17
C TRP A 161 11.83 -15.11 -6.34
N SER A 162 11.26 -15.13 -7.55
CA SER A 162 10.04 -14.40 -7.89
C SER A 162 8.83 -14.96 -7.16
N HIS A 163 8.68 -16.28 -7.13
CA HIS A 163 7.65 -16.98 -6.36
C HIS A 163 7.74 -16.64 -4.86
N THR A 164 8.95 -16.70 -4.30
CA THR A 164 9.19 -16.38 -2.88
C THR A 164 8.86 -14.92 -2.57
N LEU A 165 9.14 -13.99 -3.49
CA LEU A 165 8.82 -12.58 -3.29
C LEU A 165 7.31 -12.37 -3.24
N LEU A 166 6.57 -12.95 -4.19
CA LEU A 166 5.11 -12.85 -4.26
C LEU A 166 4.44 -13.47 -3.03
N MET A 167 4.93 -14.62 -2.56
CA MET A 167 4.47 -15.27 -1.33
C MET A 167 4.75 -14.42 -0.09
N THR A 168 5.97 -13.88 0.03
CA THR A 168 6.35 -13.05 1.18
C THR A 168 5.58 -11.73 1.19
N ALA A 169 5.37 -11.12 0.00
CA ALA A 169 4.57 -9.92 -0.16
C ALA A 169 3.11 -10.14 0.28
N ARG A 170 2.52 -11.29 -0.09
CA ARG A 170 1.18 -11.67 0.38
C ARG A 170 1.13 -11.74 1.91
N ALA A 171 2.07 -12.46 2.54
CA ALA A 171 2.11 -12.61 4.00
C ALA A 171 2.28 -11.26 4.72
N TYR A 172 3.12 -10.37 4.18
CA TYR A 172 3.29 -9.02 4.70
C TYR A 172 1.99 -8.20 4.60
N LEU A 173 1.27 -8.28 3.48
CA LEU A 173 -0.01 -7.58 3.30
C LEU A 173 -1.11 -8.14 4.21
N ASP A 174 -1.13 -9.45 4.46
CA ASP A 174 -2.03 -10.06 5.46
C ASP A 174 -1.80 -9.48 6.86
N TRP A 175 -0.53 -9.36 7.28
CA TRP A 175 -0.17 -8.70 8.53
C TRP A 175 -0.61 -7.23 8.55
N LEU A 176 -0.31 -6.47 7.49
CA LEU A 176 -0.61 -5.05 7.43
C LEU A 176 -2.12 -4.77 7.48
N GLU A 177 -2.92 -5.59 6.80
CA GLU A 177 -4.38 -5.51 6.82
C GLU A 177 -4.93 -5.70 8.24
N LEU A 178 -4.41 -6.70 8.96
CA LEU A 178 -4.77 -6.96 10.36
C LEU A 178 -4.47 -5.74 11.24
N LYS A 179 -3.30 -5.11 11.08
CA LYS A 179 -2.91 -3.95 11.88
C LYS A 179 -3.77 -2.72 11.60
N PHE A 180 -4.10 -2.45 10.34
CA PHE A 180 -5.05 -1.37 10.02
C PHE A 180 -6.46 -1.66 10.56
N GLY A 181 -6.89 -2.92 10.56
CA GLY A 181 -8.14 -3.33 11.20
C GLY A 181 -8.17 -3.06 12.70
N GLN A 182 -7.09 -3.40 13.41
CA GLN A 182 -6.94 -3.17 14.85
C GLN A 182 -6.85 -1.68 15.22
N GLN A 183 -6.22 -0.85 14.40
CA GLN A 183 -6.21 0.61 14.62
C GLN A 183 -7.62 1.21 14.44
N SER A 184 -8.34 0.77 13.41
CA SER A 184 -9.70 1.25 13.13
C SER A 184 -10.68 0.93 14.27
N SER A 185 -10.56 -0.25 14.90
CA SER A 185 -11.40 -0.63 16.06
C SER A 185 -11.04 0.18 17.31
N LYS A 186 -9.74 0.45 17.57
CA LYS A 186 -9.29 1.31 18.67
C LYS A 186 -9.82 2.74 18.55
N VAL A 187 -9.80 3.33 17.35
CA VAL A 187 -10.34 4.69 17.11
C VAL A 187 -11.85 4.74 17.32
N LYS A 188 -12.60 3.75 16.80
CA LYS A 188 -14.05 3.65 17.06
C LYS A 188 -14.37 3.50 18.56
N GLY A 189 -13.55 2.76 19.30
CA GLY A 189 -13.67 2.62 20.75
C GLY A 189 -13.47 3.95 21.49
N LYS A 190 -12.43 4.72 21.12
CA LYS A 190 -12.17 6.06 21.69
C LYS A 190 -13.29 7.05 21.40
N ASN A 191 -13.83 7.06 20.18
CA ASN A 191 -14.94 7.94 19.83
C ASN A 191 -16.21 7.58 20.61
N LYS A 192 -16.51 6.29 20.83
CA LYS A 192 -17.63 5.86 21.69
C LYS A 192 -17.45 6.32 23.14
N ILE A 193 -16.22 6.32 23.67
CA ILE A 193 -15.93 6.82 25.03
C ILE A 193 -16.10 8.33 25.10
N GLN A 194 -15.59 9.09 24.12
CA GLN A 194 -15.79 10.54 24.06
C GLN A 194 -17.26 10.94 23.91
N HIS A 195 -18.04 10.25 23.06
CA HIS A 195 -19.48 10.50 22.95
C HIS A 195 -20.23 10.18 24.23
N LYS A 196 -19.86 9.13 24.97
CA LYS A 196 -20.42 8.85 26.31
C LYS A 196 -20.03 9.90 27.34
N ALA A 197 -18.83 10.46 27.27
CA ALA A 197 -18.37 11.54 28.15
C ALA A 197 -19.10 12.86 27.85
N LEU A 198 -19.37 13.17 26.58
CA LEU A 198 -20.13 14.36 26.16
C LEU A 198 -21.64 14.25 26.45
N GLN A 199 -22.18 13.03 26.55
CA GLN A 199 -23.60 12.80 26.87
C GLN A 199 -23.91 12.78 28.38
N LYS A 200 -22.90 12.87 29.27
CA LYS A 200 -23.15 13.21 30.67
C LYS A 200 -23.52 14.69 30.75
N LYS A 201 -24.82 15.00 30.61
CA LYS A 201 -25.38 16.29 31.03
C LYS A 201 -24.93 16.59 32.47
N PRO A 202 -24.57 17.84 32.82
CA PRO A 202 -24.31 18.20 34.20
C PRO A 202 -25.59 17.94 34.99
N THR A 203 -25.52 17.08 35.99
CA THR A 203 -26.60 16.88 36.95
C THR A 203 -26.87 18.25 37.59
N PRO A 204 -28.10 18.79 37.57
CA PRO A 204 -28.38 20.00 38.31
C PRO A 204 -28.17 19.67 39.79
N GLN A 205 -27.21 20.34 40.43
CA GLN A 205 -27.09 20.33 41.88
C GLN A 205 -28.42 20.83 42.43
N LYS A 206 -29.19 19.92 43.04
CA LYS A 206 -30.39 20.28 43.80
C LYS A 206 -29.93 21.15 44.96
N TYR A 207 -30.26 22.43 44.92
CA TYR A 207 -30.25 23.27 46.11
C TYR A 207 -31.10 22.59 47.18
N LEU A 208 -30.51 22.29 48.33
CA LEU A 208 -31.23 21.91 49.53
C LEU A 208 -31.84 23.18 50.11
N GLU A 209 -33.11 23.41 49.80
CA GLU A 209 -33.90 24.43 50.44
C GLU A 209 -34.21 23.96 51.87
N GLY A 210 -33.50 24.57 52.83
CA GLY A 210 -33.64 24.26 54.25
C GLY A 210 -34.97 24.81 54.78
N SER A 211 -35.85 23.91 55.18
CA SER A 211 -36.99 24.26 56.03
C SER A 211 -36.51 24.53 57.46
N ARG A 212 -36.93 25.65 58.07
CA ARG A 212 -37.59 25.65 59.41
C ARG A 212 -38.01 27.05 59.88
N TYR A 213 -39.26 27.05 60.33
CA TYR A 213 -40.11 28.01 61.03
C TYR A 213 -39.55 28.71 62.29
N LEU A 214 -40.31 29.77 62.69
CA LEU A 214 -40.53 30.37 64.03
C LEU A 214 -39.55 31.46 64.51
N LEU A 215 -39.98 32.72 64.44
CA LEU A 215 -40.61 33.48 65.54
C LEU A 215 -41.32 34.73 65.01
#